data_AF-A0A947Y9U2-F1
#
_entry.id   AF-A0A947Y9U2-F1
#
_cell.length_a   1.000
_cell.length_b   1.000
_cell.length_c   1.000
_cell.angle_alpha   90.00
_cell.angle_beta   90.00
_cell.angle_gamma   90.00
#
_symmetry.space_group_name_H-M   'P 1'
#
loop_
_entity.id
_entity.type
_entity.pdbx_description
1 polymer ?
#
loop_
_entity_poly.entity_id
_entity_poly.type
_entity_poly.pdbx_seq_one_letter_code
_entity_poly.pdbx_strand_id
1 'polypeptide(L)'
;SESPKEKVFSVQTGLKVESVTTEIAKELGLPWIKGLVITEVVPGSSADDMGLQQGDIVLEANRTEVSSIGEWEKVINKLEPGDTLLLLVFRNQHTYYVPIKVEKID
;
A
#
# COMPACT_ATOMS: atom_id res chain seq x y z
N SER A 1 24.38 -28.65 8.45
CA SER A 1 23.38 -28.94 7.40
C SER A 1 22.73 -27.62 7.06
N GLU A 2 23.18 -26.97 5.99
CA GLU A 2 22.55 -25.73 5.53
C GLU A 2 21.17 -26.08 4.98
N SER A 3 20.13 -25.57 5.64
CA SER A 3 18.76 -25.59 5.12
C SER A 3 18.72 -24.84 3.78
N PRO A 4 17.85 -25.24 2.83
CA PRO A 4 17.78 -24.56 1.54
C PRO A 4 17.44 -23.09 1.78
N LYS A 5 18.24 -22.17 1.23
CA LYS A 5 17.87 -20.77 1.08
C LYS A 5 16.71 -20.74 0.07
N GLU A 6 15.48 -20.90 0.56
CA GLU A 6 14.31 -20.57 -0.24
C GLU A 6 14.50 -19.15 -0.78
N LYS A 7 14.29 -18.96 -2.08
CA LYS A 7 14.16 -17.61 -2.64
C LYS A 7 12.95 -16.99 -1.96
N VAL A 8 13.19 -16.18 -0.94
CA VAL A 8 12.15 -15.37 -0.28
C VAL A 8 11.80 -14.28 -1.26
N PHE A 9 10.77 -14.52 -2.07
CA PHE A 9 10.21 -13.48 -2.91
C PHE A 9 9.44 -12.55 -2.00
N SER A 10 9.89 -11.30 -1.89
CA SER A 10 9.09 -10.27 -1.22
C SER A 10 7.86 -10.05 -2.08
N VAL A 11 6.71 -10.56 -1.63
CA VAL A 11 5.41 -10.21 -2.19
C VAL A 11 5.28 -8.69 -2.02
N GLN A 12 5.22 -7.95 -3.12
CA GLN A 12 5.21 -6.50 -3.09
C GLN A 12 3.98 -5.99 -3.83
N THR A 13 3.32 -5.02 -3.22
CA THR A 13 2.20 -4.29 -3.80
C THR A 13 2.63 -3.31 -4.89
N GLY A 14 3.94 -3.14 -5.12
CA GLY A 14 4.49 -2.06 -5.95
C GLY A 14 4.40 -0.68 -5.29
N LEU A 15 4.15 -0.61 -3.97
CA LEU A 15 3.98 0.64 -3.22
C LEU A 15 5.00 0.75 -2.09
N LYS A 16 5.55 1.95 -1.90
CA LYS A 16 6.12 2.35 -0.61
C LYS A 16 5.15 3.28 0.08
N VAL A 17 4.96 3.06 1.38
CA VAL A 17 4.01 3.80 2.19
C VAL A 17 4.63 4.22 3.51
N GLU A 18 4.16 5.35 4.04
CA GLU A 18 4.52 5.86 5.36
C GLU A 18 3.26 6.24 6.14
N SER A 19 3.32 6.18 7.47
CA SER A 19 2.21 6.68 8.29
C SER A 19 2.03 8.18 8.08
N VAL A 20 0.78 8.60 7.91
CA VAL A 20 0.48 10.04 7.90
C VAL A 20 0.78 10.61 9.29
N THR A 21 1.72 11.54 9.36
CA THR A 21 2.01 12.32 10.58
C THR A 21 1.26 13.64 10.57
N THR A 22 1.33 14.39 11.67
CA THR A 22 0.79 15.76 11.76
C THR A 22 1.38 16.66 10.66
N GLU A 23 2.68 16.53 10.41
CA GLU A 23 3.42 17.32 9.42
C GLU A 23 2.92 17.00 8.00
N ILE A 24 2.86 15.70 7.65
CA ILE A 24 2.35 15.24 6.35
C ILE A 24 0.90 15.66 6.15
N ALA A 25 0.05 15.49 7.17
CA ALA A 25 -1.36 15.90 7.12
C ALA A 25 -1.48 17.41 6.85
N LYS A 26 -0.65 18.23 7.48
CA LYS A 26 -0.62 19.67 7.26
C LYS A 26 -0.15 20.05 5.85
N GLU A 27 0.91 19.42 5.36
CA GLU A 27 1.44 19.65 4.00
C GLU A 27 0.42 19.30 2.92
N LEU A 28 -0.33 18.21 3.12
CA LEU A 28 -1.34 17.73 2.18
C LEU A 28 -2.74 18.34 2.42
N GLY A 29 -2.90 19.21 3.42
CA GLY A 29 -4.18 19.83 3.75
C GLY A 29 -5.25 18.85 4.25
N LEU A 30 -4.83 17.74 4.85
CA LEU A 30 -5.73 16.72 5.38
C LEU A 30 -6.31 17.18 6.73
N PRO A 31 -7.62 16.96 6.97
CA PRO A 31 -8.24 17.33 8.24
C PRO A 31 -8.04 16.26 9.33
N TRP A 32 -7.24 15.22 9.07
CA TRP A 32 -7.01 14.09 9.95
C TRP A 32 -5.60 13.53 9.81
N ILE A 33 -5.17 12.80 10.84
CA ILE A 33 -3.91 12.05 10.90
C ILE A 33 -4.30 10.57 10.90
N LYS A 34 -4.65 10.04 9.72
CA LYS A 34 -5.01 8.63 9.51
C LYS A 34 -4.58 8.18 8.12
N GLY A 35 -4.46 6.88 7.97
CA GLY A 35 -4.04 6.28 6.71
C GLY A 35 -2.52 6.24 6.56
N LEU A 36 -2.11 5.72 5.42
CA LEU A 36 -0.72 5.67 4.99
C LEU A 36 -0.58 6.46 3.68
N VAL A 37 0.36 7.39 3.64
CA VAL A 37 0.68 8.11 2.40
C VAL A 37 1.54 7.24 1.50
N ILE A 38 1.22 7.18 0.21
CA ILE A 38 2.07 6.56 -0.80
C ILE A 38 3.24 7.50 -1.08
N THR A 39 4.46 7.03 -0.83
CA THR A 39 5.69 7.79 -1.07
C THR A 39 6.37 7.41 -2.38
N GLU A 40 6.10 6.20 -2.89
CA GLU A 40 6.62 5.72 -4.17
C GLU A 40 5.66 4.69 -4.78
N VAL A 41 5.54 4.73 -6.10
CA VAL A 41 4.88 3.68 -6.90
C VAL A 41 5.91 3.12 -7.86
N VAL A 42 6.09 1.80 -7.85
CA VAL A 42 7.03 1.12 -8.73
C VAL A 42 6.50 1.17 -10.17
N PRO A 43 7.23 1.78 -11.13
CA PRO A 43 6.76 1.88 -12.51
C PRO A 43 6.54 0.50 -13.14
N GLY A 44 5.44 0.36 -13.88
CA GLY A 44 5.03 -0.89 -14.54
C GLY A 44 4.53 -1.99 -13.59
N SER A 45 4.30 -1.67 -12.32
CA SER A 45 3.61 -2.57 -11.39
C SER A 45 2.08 -2.48 -11.55
N SER A 46 1.34 -3.46 -11.03
CA SER A 46 -0.12 -3.37 -10.99
C SER A 46 -0.63 -2.10 -10.28
N ALA A 47 0.11 -1.53 -9.32
CA ALA A 47 -0.26 -0.28 -8.66
C ALA A 47 -0.18 0.92 -9.62
N ASP A 48 0.87 0.98 -10.43
CA ASP A 48 1.07 2.00 -11.47
C ASP A 48 0.00 1.89 -12.56
N ASP A 49 -0.26 0.68 -13.05
CA ASP A 49 -1.29 0.41 -14.07
C ASP A 49 -2.70 0.82 -13.60
N MET A 50 -2.97 0.72 -12.29
CA MET A 50 -4.23 1.16 -11.68
C MET A 50 -4.26 2.66 -11.36
N GLY A 51 -3.20 3.40 -11.68
CA GLY A 51 -3.11 4.84 -11.57
C GLY A 51 -2.93 5.35 -10.15
N LEU A 52 -2.40 4.52 -9.23
CA LEU A 52 -1.94 4.99 -7.91
C LEU A 52 -0.75 5.93 -8.08
N GLN A 53 -0.64 6.90 -7.18
CA GLN A 53 0.35 7.97 -7.29
C GLN A 53 0.92 8.33 -5.93
N GLN A 54 2.12 8.92 -5.93
CA GLN A 54 2.66 9.56 -4.74
C GLN A 54 1.70 10.63 -4.20
N GLY A 55 1.50 10.66 -2.88
CA GLY A 55 0.59 11.56 -2.20
C GLY A 55 -0.83 11.03 -2.01
N ASP A 56 -1.17 9.89 -2.63
CA ASP A 56 -2.37 9.14 -2.28
C ASP A 56 -2.35 8.70 -0.83
N ILE A 57 -3.52 8.71 -0.19
CA ILE A 57 -3.65 8.19 1.17
C ILE A 57 -4.43 6.87 1.15
N VAL A 58 -3.80 5.78 1.51
CA VAL A 58 -4.45 4.49 1.74
C VAL A 58 -5.13 4.53 3.11
N LEU A 59 -6.45 4.34 3.14
CA LEU A 59 -7.26 4.31 4.35
C LEU A 59 -7.60 2.89 4.78
N GLU A 60 -7.82 2.00 3.81
CA GLU A 60 -8.09 0.58 4.06
C GLU A 60 -7.28 -0.31 3.11
N ALA A 61 -6.95 -1.50 3.60
CA ALA A 61 -6.40 -2.61 2.83
C ALA A 61 -7.26 -3.86 3.12
N ASN A 62 -7.86 -4.44 2.07
CA ASN A 62 -8.84 -5.54 2.19
C ASN A 62 -9.94 -5.27 3.23
N ARG A 63 -10.56 -4.08 3.15
CA ARG A 63 -11.64 -3.63 4.05
C ARG A 63 -11.25 -3.57 5.53
N THR A 64 -9.95 -3.54 5.82
CA THR A 64 -9.40 -3.32 7.15
C THR A 64 -8.76 -1.95 7.16
N GLU A 65 -9.13 -1.10 8.11
CA GLU A 65 -8.48 0.21 8.29
C GLU A 65 -6.97 0.00 8.53
N VAL A 66 -6.15 0.84 7.88
CA VAL A 66 -4.70 0.83 8.04
C VAL A 66 -4.22 2.23 8.40
N SER A 67 -3.63 2.37 9.58
CA SER A 67 -3.12 3.64 10.09
C SER A 67 -1.64 3.57 10.48
N SER A 68 -1.07 2.37 10.48
CA SER A 68 0.32 2.10 10.82
C SER A 68 0.95 1.07 9.89
N ILE A 69 2.28 1.12 9.79
CA ILE A 69 3.06 0.13 9.03
C ILE A 69 2.80 -1.29 9.54
N GLY A 70 2.68 -1.48 10.85
CA GLY A 70 2.40 -2.81 11.41
C GLY A 70 1.01 -3.37 11.05
N GLU A 71 0.00 -2.52 10.86
CA GLU A 71 -1.32 -2.95 10.36
C GLU A 71 -1.27 -3.29 8.87
N TRP A 72 -0.58 -2.47 8.10
CA TRP A 72 -0.32 -2.72 6.69
C TRP A 72 0.39 -4.06 6.49
N GLU A 73 1.51 -4.29 7.17
CA GLU A 73 2.26 -5.55 7.11
C GLU A 73 1.39 -6.76 7.47
N LYS A 74 0.51 -6.65 8.46
CA LYS A 74 -0.44 -7.73 8.81
C LYS A 74 -1.41 -8.09 7.68
N VAL A 75 -1.78 -7.11 6.85
CA VAL A 75 -2.61 -7.36 5.67
C VAL A 75 -1.75 -7.95 4.55
N ILE A 76 -0.60 -7.35 4.25
CA ILE A 76 0.26 -7.77 3.14
C ILE A 76 0.84 -9.17 3.36
N ASN A 77 1.24 -9.52 4.57
CA ASN A 77 1.82 -10.84 4.90
C ASN A 77 0.84 -12.01 4.75
N LYS A 78 -0.45 -11.74 4.53
CA LYS A 78 -1.47 -12.77 4.26
C LYS A 78 -1.72 -12.96 2.76
N LEU A 79 -1.11 -12.16 1.91
CA LEU A 79 -1.31 -12.17 0.47
C LEU A 79 -0.29 -13.07 -0.20
N GLU A 80 -0.76 -13.81 -1.20
CA GLU A 80 0.07 -14.62 -2.08
C GLU A 80 0.12 -14.00 -3.50
N PRO A 81 1.17 -14.26 -4.29
CA PRO A 81 1.18 -13.84 -5.69
C PRO A 81 -0.05 -14.35 -6.45
N GLY A 82 -0.74 -13.45 -7.15
CA GLY A 82 -2.00 -13.73 -7.85
C GLY A 82 -3.24 -13.26 -7.08
N ASP A 83 -3.12 -12.98 -5.78
CA ASP A 83 -4.20 -12.37 -5.02
C ASP A 83 -4.52 -10.95 -5.52
N THR A 84 -5.71 -10.48 -5.16
CA THR A 84 -6.08 -9.07 -5.35
C THR A 84 -6.14 -8.39 -4.00
N LEU A 85 -5.35 -7.32 -3.85
CA LEU A 85 -5.42 -6.41 -2.72
C LEU A 85 -6.36 -5.26 -3.07
N LEU A 86 -7.45 -5.12 -2.31
CA LEU A 86 -8.40 -4.02 -2.46
C LEU A 86 -8.03 -2.87 -1.52
N LEU A 87 -7.66 -1.72 -2.09
CA LEU A 87 -7.31 -0.53 -1.33
C LEU A 87 -8.46 0.48 -1.34
N LEU A 88 -8.81 1.06 -0.18
CA LEU A 88 -9.57 2.31 -0.15
C LEU A 88 -8.57 3.46 -0.16
N VAL A 89 -8.60 4.27 -1.20
CA VAL A 89 -7.65 5.37 -1.41
C VAL A 89 -8.39 6.70 -1.34
N PHE A 90 -7.76 7.71 -0.74
CA PHE A 90 -8.18 9.09 -0.75
C PHE A 90 -7.23 9.93 -1.61
N ARG A 91 -7.80 10.67 -2.57
CA ARG A 91 -7.11 11.65 -3.41
C ARG A 91 -8.06 12.81 -3.69
N ASN A 92 -7.60 14.05 -3.56
CA ASN A 92 -8.37 15.26 -3.92
C ASN A 92 -9.80 15.29 -3.34
N GLN A 93 -9.97 14.98 -2.05
CA GLN A 93 -11.27 14.95 -1.35
C GLN A 93 -12.23 13.81 -1.77
N HIS A 94 -11.79 12.88 -2.62
CA HIS A 94 -12.57 11.72 -3.00
C HIS A 94 -11.96 10.44 -2.45
N THR A 95 -12.81 9.51 -2.05
CA THR A 95 -12.41 8.14 -1.77
C THR A 95 -12.88 7.20 -2.88
N TYR A 96 -12.03 6.26 -3.25
CA TYR A 96 -12.36 5.23 -4.24
C TYR A 96 -11.59 3.95 -3.95
N TYR A 97 -12.16 2.84 -4.38
CA TYR A 97 -11.52 1.55 -4.26
C TYR A 97 -10.61 1.30 -5.46
N VAL A 98 -9.41 0.78 -5.20
CA VAL A 98 -8.43 0.38 -6.22
C VAL A 98 -8.05 -1.08 -5.99
N PRO A 99 -8.38 -1.99 -6.91
CA PRO A 99 -7.90 -3.36 -6.85
C PRO A 99 -6.51 -3.45 -7.48
N ILE A 100 -5.50 -3.88 -6.72
CA ILE A 100 -4.17 -4.15 -7.26
C ILE A 100 -3.87 -5.65 -7.20
N LYS A 101 -3.31 -6.19 -8.28
CA LYS A 101 -2.84 -7.57 -8.29
C LYS A 101 -1.54 -7.65 -7.52
N VAL A 102 -1.46 -8.67 -6.67
CA VAL A 102 -0.28 -8.97 -5.89
C VAL A 102 0.68 -9.73 -6.79
N GLU A 103 1.82 -9.12 -7.05
CA GLU A 103 2.83 -9.65 -7.94
C GLU A 103 4.03 -10.16 -7.15
N LYS A 104 4.70 -11.10 -7.78
CA LYS A 104 6.00 -11.56 -7.34
C LYS A 104 7.02 -10.61 -7.94
N ILE A 105 7.66 -9.79 -7.10
CA ILE A 105 8.73 -8.91 -7.55
C ILE A 105 10.05 -9.62 -7.26
N ASP A 106 10.80 -9.92 -8.32
CA ASP A 106 12.11 -10.59 -8.30
C ASP A 106 13.26 -9.65 -7.96
#